data_AF-A0A921L0M9-F1
#
_entry.id   AF-A0A921L0M9-F1
#
_cell.length_a   1.000
_cell.length_b   1.000
_cell.length_c   1.000
_cell.angle_alpha   90.00
_cell.angle_beta   90.00
_cell.angle_gamma   90.00
#
_symmetry.space_group_name_H-M   'P 1'
#
loop_
_entity.id
_entity.type
_entity.pdbx_description
1 polymer ?
#
loop_
_entity_poly.entity_id
_entity_poly.type
_entity_poly.pdbx_seq_one_letter_code
_entity_poly.pdbx_strand_id
1 'polypeptide(L)' 'MELEAYKAELARKILTTDSRQVLDEVKRLLIKLSKKTKKKEEETISKEEILAGIDAGLKDIKAKRTRPATELLQELRDEL' A
#
# COMPACT_ATOMS: atom_id res chain seq x y z
N MET A 1 8.68 -1.61 28.04
CA MET A 1 9.09 -0.51 28.94
C MET A 1 9.94 0.54 28.21
N GLU A 2 10.92 0.16 27.39
CA GLU A 2 11.79 1.13 26.67
C GLU A 2 11.05 2.01 25.64
N LEU A 3 10.11 1.45 24.88
CA LEU A 3 9.38 2.21 23.86
C LEU A 3 8.49 3.32 24.47
N GLU A 4 7.79 3.01 25.57
CA GLU A 4 6.94 3.98 26.27
C GLU A 4 7.77 5.10 26.90
N ALA A 5 8.95 4.79 27.43
CA ALA A 5 9.89 5.80 27.92
C ALA A 5 10.37 6.70 26.77
N TYR A 6 10.73 6.11 25.62
CA TYR A 6 11.16 6.85 24.43
C TYR A 6 10.05 7.77 23.88
N LYS A 7 8.81 7.28 23.80
CA LYS A 7 7.65 8.09 23.41
C LYS A 7 7.44 9.28 24.35
N ALA A 8 7.51 9.03 25.66
CA ALA A 8 7.33 10.07 26.68
C ALA A 8 8.44 11.13 26.59
N GLU A 9 9.70 10.73 26.38
CA GLU A 9 10.82 11.66 26.20
C GLU A 9 10.65 12.52 24.93
N LEU A 10 10.29 11.90 23.82
CA LEU A 10 10.08 12.60 22.55
C LEU A 10 8.92 13.60 22.64
N ALA A 11 7.80 13.19 23.26
CA ALA A 11 6.66 14.06 23.49
C ALA A 11 7.03 15.28 24.34
N ARG A 12 7.83 15.09 25.40
CA ARG A 12 8.35 16.20 26.21
C ARG A 12 9.17 17.18 25.38
N LYS A 13 10.14 16.70 24.59
CA LYS A 13 10.99 17.56 23.74
C LYS A 13 10.18 18.39 22.73
N ILE A 14 9.13 17.81 22.16
CA ILE A 14 8.22 18.50 21.24
C ILE A 14 7.41 19.57 21.98
N LEU A 15 6.88 19.26 23.17
CA LEU A 15 6.07 20.20 23.94
C LEU A 15 6.87 21.37 24.52
N THR A 16 8.16 21.18 24.80
CA THR A 16 9.04 22.23 25.36
C THR A 16 9.76 23.05 24.29
N THR A 17 9.50 22.80 23.00
CA THR A 17 10.15 23.51 21.90
C THR A 17 9.37 24.77 21.54
N ASP A 18 10.06 25.92 21.53
CA ASP A 18 9.51 27.21 21.08
C ASP A 18 9.71 27.46 19.58
N SER A 19 10.44 26.57 18.89
CA SER A 19 10.69 26.69 17.45
C SER A 19 9.53 26.13 16.64
N ARG A 20 8.75 27.04 16.03
CA ARG A 20 7.70 26.69 15.08
C ARG A 20 8.22 25.89 13.89
N GLN A 21 9.43 26.22 13.39
CA GLN A 21 10.05 25.51 12.27
C GLN A 21 10.28 24.03 12.58
N VAL A 22 10.72 23.72 13.81
CA VAL A 22 10.92 22.33 14.26
C VAL A 22 9.58 21.60 14.33
N LEU A 23 8.53 22.23 14.86
CA LEU A 23 7.20 21.62 14.94
C LEU A 23 6.61 21.34 13.54
N ASP A 24 6.79 22.26 12.59
CA ASP A 24 6.32 22.09 11.22
C ASP A 24 7.03 20.92 10.52
N GLU A 25 8.34 20.75 10.74
CA GLU A 25 9.09 19.62 10.19
C GLU A 25 8.67 18.28 10.82
N VAL A 26 8.48 18.24 12.14
CA VAL A 26 7.97 17.04 12.84
C VAL A 26 6.59 16.64 12.29
N LYS A 27 5.69 17.60 12.10
CA LYS A 27 4.36 17.36 11.51
C LYS A 27 4.47 16.83 10.09
N ARG A 28 5.33 17.42 9.26
CA ARG A 28 5.57 16.97 7.88
C ARG A 28 6.08 15.54 7.83
N LEU A 29 7.07 15.20 8.66
CA LEU A 29 7.64 13.86 8.73
C LEU A 29 6.60 12.84 9.18
N LEU A 30 5.80 13.16 10.20
CA LEU A 30 4.73 12.28 10.68
C LEU A 30 3.70 11.99 9.58
N ILE A 31 3.26 13.01 8.84
CA ILE A 31 2.33 12.84 7.71
C ILE A 31 2.94 11.95 6.62
N LYS A 32 4.22 12.17 6.28
CA LYS A 32 4.93 11.39 5.25
C LYS A 32 5.06 9.92 5.64
N LEU A 33 5.38 9.64 6.91
CA LEU A 33 5.47 8.28 7.44
C LEU A 33 4.10 7.59 7.47
N SER A 34 3.06 8.29 7.95
CA SER A 34 1.69 7.75 7.96
C SER A 34 1.14 7.44 6.57
N LYS A 35 1.50 8.23 5.55
CA LYS A 35 1.15 7.92 4.15
C LYS A 35 1.92 6.72 3.60
N LYS A 36 3.18 6.54 3.99
CA LYS A 36 4.02 5.42 3.56
C LYS A 36 3.56 4.10 4.20
N THR A 37 3.11 4.13 5.45
CA THR A 37 2.52 2.94 6.11
C THR A 37 1.16 2.61 5.54
N LYS A 38 0.28 3.61 5.32
CA LYS A 38 -1.04 3.38 4.71
C LYS A 38 -0.97 2.82 3.30
N LYS A 39 -0.08 3.32 2.42
CA LYS A 39 0.15 2.71 1.10
C LYS A 39 0.57 1.24 1.18
N LYS A 40 1.31 0.88 2.23
CA LYS A 40 1.78 -0.49 2.44
C LYS A 40 0.69 -1.41 3.00
N GLU A 41 -0.33 -0.85 3.65
CA GLU A 41 -1.52 -1.56 4.14
C GLU A 41 -2.64 -1.62 3.09
N GLU A 42 -2.74 -0.63 2.19
CA GLU A 42 -3.74 -0.57 1.12
C GLU A 42 -3.34 -1.39 -0.13
N GLU A 43 -2.05 -1.69 -0.35
CA GLU A 43 -1.56 -2.51 -1.48
C GLU A 43 -1.13 -3.92 -1.02
N THR A 44 -1.81 -4.52 -0.05
CA THR A 44 -1.59 -5.93 0.32
C THR A 44 -2.77 -6.79 -0.10
N ILE A 45 -2.59 -7.54 -1.17
CA ILE A 45 -3.52 -8.60 -1.56
C ILE A 45 -3.30 -9.81 -0.66
N SER A 46 -4.37 -10.40 -0.13
CA SER A 46 -4.27 -11.60 0.71
C SER A 46 -3.95 -12.84 -0.11
N LYS A 47 -3.39 -13.89 0.51
CA LYS A 47 -3.17 -15.17 -0.19
C LYS A 47 -4.48 -15.78 -0.64
N GLU A 48 -5.52 -15.60 0.17
CA GLU A 48 -6.87 -16.06 -0.06
C GLU A 48 -7.48 -15.37 -1.29
N GLU A 49 -7.25 -14.06 -1.44
CA GLU A 49 -7.68 -13.29 -2.61
C GLU A 49 -6.95 -13.74 -3.89
N ILE A 50 -5.65 -14.01 -3.81
CA ILE A 50 -4.89 -14.60 -4.93
C ILE A 50 -5.49 -15.95 -5.33
N LEU A 51 -5.70 -16.85 -4.37
CA LEU A 51 -6.22 -18.19 -4.63
C LEU A 51 -7.64 -18.15 -5.19
N ALA A 52 -8.49 -17.25 -4.69
CA ALA A 52 -9.83 -17.03 -5.20
C ALA A 52 -9.81 -16.51 -6.65
N GLY A 53 -8.91 -15.58 -6.97
CA GLY A 53 -8.72 -15.09 -8.34
C GLY A 53 -8.26 -16.17 -9.31
N ILE A 54 -7.33 -17.04 -8.87
CA ILE A 54 -6.85 -18.18 -9.66
C ILE A 54 -7.98 -19.20 -9.89
N ASP A 55 -8.70 -19.58 -8.83
CA ASP A 55 -9.81 -20.54 -8.94
C ASP A 55 -10.93 -20.01 -9.85
N ALA A 56 -11.27 -18.72 -9.75
CA ALA A 56 -12.22 -18.07 -10.64
C ALA A 56 -11.74 -18.13 -12.12
N GLY A 57 -10.47 -17.77 -12.37
CA GLY A 57 -9.89 -17.84 -13.72
C GLY A 57 -9.89 -19.27 -14.30
N LEU A 58 -9.56 -20.27 -13.48
CA LEU A 58 -9.60 -21.69 -13.90
C LEU A 58 -11.03 -22.15 -14.23
N LYS A 59 -12.02 -21.69 -13.46
CA LYS A 59 -13.45 -21.97 -13.72
C LYS A 59 -13.89 -21.35 -15.05
N ASP A 60 -13.45 -20.13 -15.37
CA ASP A 60 -13.79 -19.49 -16.63
C ASP A 60 -13.15 -20.19 -17.84
N ILE A 61 -11.91 -20.67 -17.71
CA ILE A 61 -11.26 -21.52 -18.74
C ILE A 61 -12.08 -22.80 -18.96
N LYS A 62 -12.46 -23.49 -17.88
CA LYS A 62 -13.27 -24.71 -17.96
C LYS A 62 -14.65 -24.44 -18.57
N ALA A 63 -15.24 -23.29 -18.29
CA ALA A 63 -16.52 -22.85 -18.82
C ALA A 63 -16.43 -22.26 -20.24
N LYS A 64 -15.22 -22.20 -20.85
CA LYS A 64 -14.95 -21.56 -22.14
C LYS A 64 -15.43 -20.10 -22.22
N ARG A 65 -15.38 -19.38 -21.09
CA ARG A 65 -15.69 -17.95 -20.98
C ARG A 65 -14.47 -17.05 -21.17
N THR A 66 -13.41 -17.61 -21.75
CA THR A 66 -12.16 -16.92 -22.03
C THR A 66 -12.01 -16.68 -23.52
N ARG A 67 -11.39 -15.56 -23.89
CA ARG A 67 -10.98 -15.30 -25.28
C ARG A 67 -9.62 -15.94 -25.61
N PRO A 68 -9.35 -16.29 -26.87
CA PRO A 68 -8.04 -16.75 -27.31
C PRO A 68 -6.94 -15.73 -27.00
N ALA A 69 -5.78 -16.21 -26.54
CA ALA A 69 -4.62 -15.34 -26.30
C ALA A 69 -4.16 -14.61 -27.57
N THR A 70 -4.43 -15.17 -28.75
CA THR A 70 -4.13 -14.56 -30.04
C THR A 70 -4.89 -13.27 -30.27
N GLU A 71 -6.13 -13.14 -29.79
CA GLU A 71 -6.91 -11.90 -29.91
C GLU A 71 -6.29 -10.79 -29.05
N LEU A 72 -5.89 -11.10 -27.82
CA LEU A 72 -5.17 -10.16 -26.95
C LEU A 72 -3.83 -9.71 -27.57
N LEU A 73 -3.07 -10.64 -28.16
CA LEU A 73 -1.79 -10.32 -28.80
C LEU A 73 -1.96 -9.47 -30.07
N GLN A 74 -3.09 -9.61 -30.76
CA GLN A 74 -3.44 -8.79 -31.92
C GLN A 74 -3.79 -7.37 -31.46
N GLU A 75 -4.66 -7.22 -30.46
CA GLU A 75 -5.02 -5.92 -29.87
C GLU A 75 -3.78 -5.12 -29.44
N LEU A 76 -2.86 -5.76 -28.69
CA LEU A 76 -1.63 -5.11 -28.24
C LEU A 76 -0.69 -4.69 -29.37
N ARG A 77 -0.75 -5.38 -30.52
CA ARG A 77 0.04 -5.03 -31.71
C ARG A 77 -0.58 -3.86 -32.47
N ASP A 78 -1.90 -3.82 -32.54
CA ASP A 78 -2.65 -2.80 -33.27
C ASP A 78 -2.74 -1.47 -32.49
N GLU A 79 -2.53 -1.50 -31.16
CA GLU A 79 -2.42 -0.32 -30.28
C GLU A 79 -1.02 0.31 -30.18
N LEU A 80 0.00 -0.29 -30.82
CA LEU A 80 1.41 0.19 -30.87
C LEU A 80 1.75 0.85 -32.21
#